data_AF-A0A653CZS1-F1
#
_entry.id   AF-A0A653CZS1-F1
#
_cell.length_a   1.000
_cell.length_b   1.000
_cell.length_c   1.000
_cell.angle_alpha   90.00
_cell.angle_beta   90.00
_cell.angle_gamma   90.00
#
_symmetry.space_group_name_H-M   'P 1'
#
loop_
_entity.id
_entity.type
_entity.pdbx_description
1 polymer ?
#
loop_
_entity_poly.entity_id
_entity_poly.type
_entity_poly.pdbx_seq_one_letter_code
_entity_poly.pdbx_strand_id
1 'polypeptide(L)'
;MACFWLNQDATNVEILSYIQQKEAVFYNIQVTVGEIFWVIPRRYSEFYALHQTLVMDHGLSKDILPDKQLLHIRSPMFIETRRKGLEKYLRHALTFLQQTMPKVFVNFLGFNKYDIFFLLQDMAVKMFSEADTILSRDKGHDFITLELFALTEFLQKAIPVPECSEHKCDIGVILDVCSQLQIVNVKAEGRSNTDTLYEKSSIDLCKLQFDLSPFKVAFFLIPQFLVHF
;
A
#
# COMPACT_ATOMS: atom_id res chain seq x y z
N MET A 1 -7.13 7.95 3.17
CA MET A 1 -6.31 6.73 3.00
C MET A 1 -6.56 5.78 4.16
N ALA A 2 -6.17 4.51 4.04
CA ALA A 2 -6.31 3.53 5.13
C ALA A 2 -5.26 3.76 6.23
N CYS A 3 -5.57 3.31 7.45
CA CYS A 3 -4.60 3.24 8.55
C CYS A 3 -4.82 1.95 9.34
N PHE A 4 -4.04 0.93 9.00
CA PHE A 4 -4.13 -0.42 9.53
C PHE A 4 -3.97 -0.46 11.04
N TRP A 5 -2.95 0.23 11.57
CA TRP A 5 -2.65 0.22 13.01
C TRP A 5 -3.76 0.82 13.88
N LEU A 6 -4.60 1.70 13.33
CA LEU A 6 -5.78 2.24 14.02
C LEU A 6 -7.05 1.41 13.79
N ASN A 7 -7.03 0.46 12.84
CA ASN A 7 -8.22 -0.26 12.37
C ASN A 7 -7.98 -1.77 12.26
N GLN A 8 -7.12 -2.35 13.10
CA GLN A 8 -6.80 -3.78 13.04
C GLN A 8 -8.06 -4.65 13.16
N ASP A 9 -8.92 -4.33 14.12
CA ASP A 9 -10.20 -5.04 14.36
C ASP A 9 -11.22 -4.84 13.22
N ALA A 10 -11.06 -3.76 12.45
CA ALA A 10 -11.89 -3.43 11.29
C ALA A 10 -11.15 -3.72 9.96
N THR A 11 -10.15 -4.61 9.99
CA THR A 11 -9.43 -5.05 8.79
C THR A 11 -9.89 -6.43 8.35
N ASN A 12 -10.24 -6.57 7.07
CA ASN A 12 -10.65 -7.84 6.47
C ASN A 12 -10.10 -7.99 5.05
N VAL A 13 -9.97 -9.25 4.61
CA VAL A 13 -9.54 -9.62 3.26
C VAL A 13 -10.49 -10.65 2.68
N GLU A 14 -10.96 -10.39 1.46
CA GLU A 14 -11.92 -11.24 0.75
C GLU A 14 -11.50 -11.41 -0.71
N ILE A 15 -11.86 -12.52 -1.36
CA ILE A 15 -11.59 -12.70 -2.79
C ILE A 15 -12.92 -12.64 -3.53
N LEU A 16 -13.34 -11.44 -3.94
CA LEU A 16 -14.69 -11.20 -4.47
C LEU A 16 -15.00 -11.94 -5.77
N SER A 17 -13.99 -12.10 -6.62
CA SER A 17 -14.15 -12.68 -7.95
C SER A 17 -12.83 -13.19 -8.50
N TYR A 18 -12.89 -13.83 -9.66
CA TYR A 18 -11.72 -14.15 -10.45
C TYR A 18 -11.93 -13.72 -11.91
N ILE A 19 -10.82 -13.41 -12.60
CA ILE A 19 -10.80 -13.08 -14.01
C ILE A 19 -9.93 -14.12 -14.71
N GLN A 20 -10.51 -14.81 -15.68
CA GLN A 20 -9.78 -15.74 -16.53
C GLN A 20 -9.27 -14.99 -17.77
N GLN A 21 -7.95 -14.86 -17.87
CA GLN A 21 -7.27 -14.37 -19.06
C GLN A 21 -6.64 -15.55 -19.81
N LYS A 22 -6.23 -15.36 -21.07
CA LYS A 22 -5.77 -16.45 -21.97
C LYS A 22 -4.70 -17.37 -21.34
N GLU A 23 -3.84 -16.81 -20.50
CA GLU A 23 -2.69 -17.53 -19.93
C GLU A 23 -2.79 -17.77 -18.42
N ALA A 24 -3.65 -17.05 -17.70
CA ALA A 24 -3.71 -17.12 -16.25
C ALA A 24 -5.09 -16.75 -15.68
N VAL A 25 -5.33 -17.25 -14.47
CA VAL A 25 -6.47 -16.85 -13.63
C VAL A 25 -5.97 -15.87 -12.58
N PHE A 26 -6.62 -14.72 -12.48
CA PHE A 26 -6.38 -13.71 -11.47
C PHE A 26 -7.51 -13.72 -10.47
N TYR A 27 -7.17 -13.69 -9.18
CA TYR A 27 -8.10 -13.60 -8.07
C TYR A 27 -8.13 -12.14 -7.61
N ASN A 28 -9.31 -11.51 -7.63
CA ASN A 28 -9.48 -10.13 -7.20
C ASN A 28 -9.65 -10.10 -5.69
N ILE A 29 -8.58 -9.74 -5.00
CA ILE A 29 -8.54 -9.62 -3.54
C ILE A 29 -9.04 -8.22 -3.19
N GLN A 30 -10.11 -8.12 -2.40
CA GLN A 30 -10.48 -6.88 -1.73
C GLN A 30 -9.87 -6.86 -0.34
N VAL A 31 -9.17 -5.78 -0.02
CA VAL A 31 -8.74 -5.46 1.34
C VAL A 31 -9.59 -4.32 1.83
N THR A 32 -10.10 -4.43 3.05
CA THR A 32 -10.89 -3.39 3.71
C THR A 32 -10.21 -3.07 5.04
N VAL A 33 -10.03 -1.78 5.33
CA VAL A 33 -9.43 -1.24 6.56
C VAL A 33 -10.29 -0.06 7.00
N GLY A 34 -11.12 -0.27 8.02
CA GLY A 34 -12.13 0.71 8.42
C GLY A 34 -13.09 1.01 7.26
N GLU A 35 -13.17 2.28 6.85
CA GLU A 35 -14.04 2.73 5.75
C GLU A 35 -13.38 2.65 4.36
N ILE A 36 -12.08 2.37 4.30
CA ILE A 36 -11.32 2.35 3.05
C ILE A 36 -11.19 0.91 2.55
N PHE A 37 -11.39 0.72 1.25
CA PHE A 37 -11.14 -0.56 0.60
C PHE A 37 -10.41 -0.38 -0.72
N TRP A 38 -9.74 -1.44 -1.16
CA TRP A 38 -9.11 -1.50 -2.48
C TRP A 38 -9.08 -2.94 -3.02
N VAL A 39 -8.93 -3.07 -4.34
CA VAL A 39 -8.96 -4.36 -5.03
C VAL A 39 -7.67 -4.61 -5.81
N ILE A 40 -6.99 -5.71 -5.50
CA ILE A 40 -5.73 -6.12 -6.16
C ILE A 40 -5.88 -7.50 -6.81
N PRO A 41 -5.61 -7.64 -8.11
CA PRO A 41 -5.59 -8.94 -8.77
C PRO A 41 -4.28 -9.68 -8.49
N ARG A 42 -4.35 -10.95 -8.08
CA ARG A 42 -3.18 -11.83 -7.89
C ARG A 42 -3.39 -13.18 -8.55
N ARG A 43 -2.35 -13.74 -9.14
CA ARG A 43 -2.34 -15.12 -9.68
C ARG A 43 -1.91 -16.09 -8.60
N TYR A 44 -2.33 -17.35 -8.71
CA TYR A 44 -1.94 -18.41 -7.76
C TYR A 44 -0.42 -18.53 -7.57
N SER A 45 0.38 -18.33 -8.63
CA SER A 45 1.84 -18.37 -8.53
C SER A 45 2.41 -17.31 -7.57
N GLU A 46 1.76 -16.16 -7.46
CA GLU A 46 2.16 -15.10 -6.53
C GLU A 46 1.80 -15.48 -5.09
N PHE A 47 0.65 -16.13 -4.86
CA PHE A 47 0.32 -16.71 -3.55
C PHE A 47 1.34 -17.76 -3.13
N TYR A 48 1.75 -18.61 -4.06
CA TYR A 48 2.76 -19.63 -3.80
C TYR A 48 4.10 -19.02 -3.41
N ALA A 49 4.59 -18.01 -4.16
CA ALA A 49 5.82 -17.31 -3.83
C ALA A 49 5.74 -16.61 -2.46
N LEU A 50 4.62 -15.91 -2.18
CA LEU A 50 4.37 -15.31 -0.87
C LEU A 50 4.44 -16.37 0.24
N HIS A 51 3.73 -17.49 0.08
CA HIS A 51 3.68 -18.56 1.08
C HIS A 51 5.05 -19.12 1.39
N GLN A 52 5.89 -19.34 0.37
CA GLN A 52 7.26 -19.81 0.55
C GLN A 52 8.06 -18.87 1.46
N THR A 53 7.99 -17.56 1.22
CA THR A 53 8.67 -16.57 2.06
C THR A 53 8.09 -16.53 3.47
N LEU A 54 6.76 -16.54 3.62
CA LEU A 54 6.11 -16.47 4.94
C LEU A 54 6.38 -17.72 5.80
N VAL A 55 6.44 -18.90 5.19
CA VAL A 55 6.84 -20.14 5.89
C VAL A 55 8.29 -20.09 6.34
N MET A 56 9.19 -19.63 5.45
CA MET A 56 10.63 -19.65 5.69
C MET A 56 11.05 -18.61 6.74
N ASP A 57 10.55 -17.37 6.60
CA ASP A 57 11.07 -16.21 7.33
C ASP A 57 10.15 -15.74 8.45
N HIS A 58 8.87 -16.16 8.43
CA HIS A 58 7.85 -15.63 9.35
C HIS A 58 7.06 -16.72 10.09
N GLY A 59 7.43 -18.01 9.94
CA GLY A 59 6.85 -19.10 10.72
C GLY A 59 5.39 -19.45 10.40
N LEU A 60 4.88 -19.03 9.23
CA LEU A 60 3.55 -19.41 8.79
C LEU A 60 3.48 -20.95 8.59
N SER A 61 2.35 -21.57 8.92
CA SER A 61 2.18 -23.02 8.76
C SER A 61 2.33 -23.45 7.30
N LYS A 62 2.94 -24.62 7.05
CA LYS A 62 3.23 -25.10 5.68
C LYS A 62 1.99 -25.55 4.92
N ASP A 63 0.97 -26.07 5.62
CA ASP A 63 -0.11 -26.85 5.02
C ASP A 63 -1.42 -26.06 4.79
N ILE A 64 -1.36 -24.73 4.91
CA ILE A 64 -2.55 -23.87 4.82
C ILE A 64 -2.83 -23.32 3.41
N LEU A 65 -1.85 -23.40 2.49
CA LEU A 65 -2.03 -22.95 1.12
C LEU A 65 -2.75 -24.03 0.30
N PRO A 66 -3.84 -23.71 -0.44
CA PRO A 66 -4.50 -24.67 -1.31
C PRO A 66 -3.56 -25.26 -2.36
N ASP A 67 -3.73 -26.55 -2.66
CA ASP A 67 -2.82 -27.28 -3.54
C ASP A 67 -2.71 -26.70 -4.96
N LYS A 68 -1.49 -26.85 -5.49
CA LYS A 68 -1.17 -26.63 -6.90
C LYS A 68 -1.62 -27.86 -7.72
N GLN A 69 -2.89 -28.24 -7.66
CA GLN A 69 -3.40 -29.32 -8.51
C GLN A 69 -3.27 -28.90 -9.98
N LEU A 70 -2.66 -29.76 -10.80
CA LEU A 70 -2.32 -29.50 -12.21
C LEU A 70 -3.40 -29.98 -13.20
N LEU A 71 -4.22 -30.95 -12.77
CA LEU A 71 -5.32 -31.47 -13.56
C LEU A 71 -6.56 -30.60 -13.30
N HIS A 72 -7.19 -30.05 -14.34
CA HIS A 72 -8.40 -29.21 -14.29
C HIS A 72 -8.23 -27.77 -13.77
N ILE A 73 -7.03 -27.18 -13.86
CA ILE A 73 -6.73 -25.79 -13.41
C ILE A 73 -7.72 -24.74 -13.93
N ARG A 74 -8.28 -24.96 -15.13
CA ARG A 74 -9.17 -24.01 -15.82
C ARG A 74 -10.66 -24.32 -15.68
N SER A 75 -11.03 -25.39 -14.97
CA SER A 75 -12.45 -25.68 -14.76
C SER A 75 -13.05 -24.66 -13.77
N PRO A 76 -14.25 -24.11 -14.02
CA PRO A 76 -14.86 -23.12 -13.13
C PRO A 76 -15.01 -23.61 -11.69
N MET A 77 -15.43 -24.87 -11.50
CA MET A 77 -15.56 -25.50 -10.18
C MET A 77 -14.24 -25.52 -9.41
N PHE A 78 -13.14 -25.84 -10.09
CA PHE A 78 -11.82 -25.85 -9.49
C PHE A 78 -11.34 -24.45 -9.13
N ILE A 79 -11.51 -23.48 -10.05
CA ILE A 79 -11.13 -22.09 -9.82
C ILE A 79 -11.87 -21.53 -8.61
N GLU A 80 -13.17 -21.79 -8.49
CA GLU A 80 -13.98 -21.33 -7.36
C GLU A 80 -13.61 -22.01 -6.05
N THR A 81 -13.35 -23.32 -6.07
CA THR A 81 -12.85 -24.05 -4.89
C THR A 81 -11.51 -23.46 -4.42
N ARG A 82 -10.60 -23.21 -5.35
CA ARG A 82 -9.32 -22.57 -5.05
C ARG A 82 -9.51 -21.14 -4.55
N ARG A 83 -10.42 -20.35 -5.13
CA ARG A 83 -10.74 -18.98 -4.68
C ARG A 83 -11.12 -18.97 -3.19
N LYS A 84 -12.05 -19.84 -2.78
CA LYS A 84 -12.47 -19.99 -1.37
C LYS A 84 -11.32 -20.42 -0.47
N GLY A 85 -10.49 -21.35 -0.94
CA GLY A 85 -9.29 -21.80 -0.20
C GLY A 85 -8.27 -20.68 -0.01
N LEU A 86 -8.01 -19.88 -1.05
CA LEU A 86 -7.08 -18.75 -1.00
C LEU A 86 -7.62 -17.64 -0.09
N GLU A 87 -8.93 -17.39 -0.07
CA GLU A 87 -9.55 -16.45 0.85
C GLU A 87 -9.35 -16.88 2.31
N LYS A 88 -9.60 -18.16 2.63
CA LYS A 88 -9.34 -18.72 3.96
C LYS A 88 -7.86 -18.60 4.34
N TYR A 89 -6.96 -18.87 3.40
CA TYR A 89 -5.51 -18.70 3.58
C TYR A 89 -5.16 -17.25 3.93
N LEU A 90 -5.67 -16.26 3.18
CA LEU A 90 -5.37 -14.85 3.43
C LEU A 90 -5.91 -14.37 4.77
N ARG A 91 -7.14 -14.75 5.15
CA ARG A 91 -7.69 -14.42 6.47
C ARG A 91 -6.82 -15.00 7.59
N HIS A 92 -6.40 -16.26 7.47
CA HIS A 92 -5.49 -16.87 8.44
C HIS A 92 -4.14 -16.16 8.51
N ALA A 93 -3.52 -15.88 7.36
CA ALA A 93 -2.25 -15.18 7.29
C ALA A 93 -2.34 -13.77 7.88
N LEU A 94 -3.43 -13.03 7.62
CA LEU A 94 -3.65 -11.70 8.20
C LEU A 94 -3.74 -11.79 9.72
N THR A 95 -4.58 -12.67 10.28
CA THR A 95 -4.69 -12.84 11.74
C THR A 95 -3.35 -13.21 12.38
N PHE A 96 -2.57 -14.06 11.73
CA PHE A 96 -1.27 -14.49 12.24
C PHE A 96 -0.21 -13.37 12.17
N LEU A 97 -0.21 -12.58 11.10
CA LEU A 97 0.82 -11.57 10.81
C LEU A 97 0.43 -10.15 11.22
N GLN A 98 -0.76 -9.93 11.77
CA GLN A 98 -1.30 -8.58 12.06
C GLN A 98 -0.39 -7.69 12.93
N GLN A 99 0.48 -8.29 13.74
CA GLN A 99 1.41 -7.54 14.60
C GLN A 99 2.73 -7.20 13.90
N THR A 100 3.19 -8.05 12.97
CA THR A 100 4.51 -7.90 12.33
C THR A 100 4.43 -7.32 10.93
N MET A 101 3.29 -7.50 10.25
CA MET A 101 3.01 -7.05 8.88
C MET A 101 4.25 -7.08 7.97
N PRO A 102 4.78 -8.28 7.65
CA PRO A 102 6.02 -8.38 6.87
C PRO A 102 5.93 -7.68 5.52
N LYS A 103 7.04 -7.10 5.07
CA LYS A 103 7.08 -6.29 3.84
C LYS A 103 6.54 -7.02 2.61
N VAL A 104 6.82 -8.32 2.47
CA VAL A 104 6.28 -9.13 1.38
C VAL A 104 4.76 -9.27 1.43
N PHE A 105 4.18 -9.33 2.63
CA PHE A 105 2.73 -9.42 2.82
C PHE A 105 2.05 -8.06 2.61
N VAL A 106 2.65 -7.00 3.15
CA VAL A 106 2.27 -5.60 2.92
C VAL A 106 2.19 -5.30 1.42
N ASN A 107 3.23 -5.66 0.67
CA ASN A 107 3.28 -5.43 -0.78
C ASN A 107 2.30 -6.34 -1.54
N PHE A 108 2.12 -7.59 -1.10
CA PHE A 108 1.19 -8.52 -1.72
C PHE A 108 -0.26 -8.01 -1.64
N LEU A 109 -0.65 -7.51 -0.47
CA LEU A 109 -1.97 -6.91 -0.20
C LEU A 109 -2.05 -5.41 -0.54
N GLY A 110 -0.96 -4.80 -1.02
CA GLY A 110 -0.89 -3.41 -1.48
C GLY A 110 -1.07 -2.35 -0.39
N PHE A 111 -0.86 -2.70 0.88
CA PHE A 111 -0.85 -1.72 1.98
C PHE A 111 0.15 -0.59 1.69
N ASN A 112 1.28 -0.87 1.06
CA ASN A 112 2.27 0.14 0.70
C ASN A 112 1.80 1.22 -0.29
N LYS A 113 0.61 1.06 -0.90
CA LYS A 113 -0.01 2.06 -1.78
C LYS A 113 -1.20 2.77 -1.15
N TYR A 114 -1.99 2.03 -0.36
CA TYR A 114 -3.30 2.51 0.11
C TYR A 114 -3.34 2.84 1.60
N ASP A 115 -2.33 2.40 2.35
CA ASP A 115 -2.19 2.64 3.79
C ASP A 115 -1.14 3.71 4.08
N ILE A 116 -1.48 4.62 4.98
CA ILE A 116 -0.65 5.77 5.36
C ILE A 116 0.72 5.32 5.85
N PHE A 117 0.77 4.37 6.78
CA PHE A 117 2.02 4.01 7.44
C PHE A 117 2.98 3.30 6.48
N PHE A 118 2.48 2.31 5.74
CA PHE A 118 3.32 1.51 4.85
C PHE A 118 3.76 2.29 3.60
N LEU A 119 2.96 3.27 3.15
CA LEU A 119 3.36 4.19 2.09
C LEU A 119 4.49 5.12 2.56
N LEU A 120 4.37 5.69 3.76
CA LEU A 120 5.44 6.53 4.33
C LEU A 120 6.71 5.72 4.59
N GLN A 121 6.60 4.46 5.01
CA GLN A 121 7.76 3.60 5.18
C GLN A 121 8.54 3.42 3.86
N ASP A 122 7.85 3.17 2.75
CA ASP A 122 8.49 3.05 1.43
C ASP A 122 9.10 4.37 0.96
N MET A 123 8.41 5.48 1.21
CA MET A 123 8.91 6.81 0.91
C MET A 123 10.18 7.12 1.70
N ALA A 124 10.22 6.82 3.01
CA ALA A 124 11.38 7.04 3.85
C ALA A 124 12.60 6.26 3.34
N VAL A 125 12.42 4.97 3.00
CA VAL A 125 13.50 4.14 2.42
C VAL A 125 13.99 4.72 1.11
N LYS A 126 13.08 5.14 0.22
CA LYS A 126 13.44 5.74 -1.07
C LYS A 126 14.21 7.05 -0.87
N MET A 127 13.67 7.96 -0.06
CA MET A 127 14.31 9.25 0.24
C MET A 127 15.66 9.08 0.92
N PHE A 128 15.81 8.11 1.82
CA PHE A 128 17.11 7.78 2.41
C PHE A 128 18.13 7.37 1.34
N SER A 129 17.74 6.51 0.40
CA SER A 129 18.63 6.02 -0.66
C SER A 129 18.95 7.06 -1.74
N GLU A 130 18.03 7.97 -2.00
CA GLU A 130 18.11 8.96 -3.08
C GLU A 130 18.45 10.37 -2.56
N ALA A 131 18.70 10.53 -1.25
CA ALA A 131 18.86 11.82 -0.58
C ALA A 131 19.87 12.73 -1.29
N ASP A 132 21.07 12.22 -1.60
CA ASP A 132 22.11 13.00 -2.28
C ASP A 132 21.68 13.48 -3.68
N THR A 133 20.87 12.67 -4.37
CA THR A 133 20.36 13.01 -5.71
C THR A 133 19.26 14.06 -5.60
N ILE A 134 18.32 13.87 -4.67
CA ILE A 134 17.20 14.79 -4.40
C ILE A 134 17.72 16.15 -3.92
N LEU A 135 18.72 16.16 -3.05
CA LEU A 135 19.29 17.35 -2.43
C LEU A 135 20.43 17.99 -3.24
N SER A 136 20.62 17.53 -4.47
CA SER A 136 21.55 18.14 -5.43
C SER A 136 21.04 19.49 -5.96
N ARG A 137 21.62 20.00 -7.06
CA ARG A 137 21.63 21.42 -7.47
C ARG A 137 20.31 22.20 -7.33
N ASP A 138 19.17 21.59 -7.65
CA ASP A 138 17.86 22.27 -7.67
C ASP A 138 16.97 21.94 -6.46
N LYS A 139 17.39 20.99 -5.61
CA LYS A 139 16.67 20.51 -4.41
C LYS A 139 15.17 20.33 -4.64
N GLY A 140 14.83 19.69 -5.75
CA GLY A 140 13.47 19.48 -6.22
C GLY A 140 13.00 18.05 -6.00
N HIS A 141 11.76 17.87 -5.53
CA HIS A 141 11.12 16.56 -5.47
C HIS A 141 9.68 16.59 -5.97
N ASP A 142 9.29 15.51 -6.64
CA ASP A 142 7.93 15.30 -7.10
C ASP A 142 7.18 14.43 -6.09
N PHE A 143 6.15 15.00 -5.48
CA PHE A 143 5.23 14.28 -4.62
C PHE A 143 3.93 13.99 -5.35
N ILE A 144 3.26 12.89 -5.02
CA ILE A 144 1.85 12.68 -5.37
C ILE A 144 0.95 13.14 -4.21
N THR A 145 -0.30 13.49 -4.51
CA THR A 145 -1.26 13.96 -3.49
C THR A 145 -1.40 13.01 -2.29
N LEU A 146 -1.36 11.69 -2.53
CA LEU A 146 -1.45 10.68 -1.47
C LEU A 146 -0.28 10.72 -0.50
N GLU A 147 0.93 11.02 -0.99
CA GLU A 147 2.14 11.09 -0.17
C GLU A 147 2.08 12.25 0.82
N LEU A 148 1.67 13.43 0.34
CA LEU A 148 1.51 14.62 1.18
C LEU A 148 0.34 14.46 2.17
N PHE A 149 -0.77 13.86 1.71
CA PHE A 149 -1.90 13.54 2.58
C PHE A 149 -1.48 12.56 3.69
N ALA A 150 -0.78 11.48 3.34
CA ALA A 150 -0.30 10.50 4.31
C ALA A 150 0.62 11.14 5.35
N LEU A 151 1.56 11.99 4.91
CA LEU A 151 2.46 12.71 5.81
C LEU A 151 1.68 13.61 6.78
N THR A 152 0.71 14.36 6.26
CA THR A 152 -0.15 15.25 7.07
C THR A 152 -0.92 14.47 8.13
N GLU A 153 -1.60 13.40 7.71
CA GLU A 153 -2.38 12.55 8.61
C GLU A 153 -1.50 11.86 9.66
N PHE A 154 -0.31 11.41 9.28
CA PHE A 154 0.63 10.78 10.19
C PHE A 154 1.13 11.76 11.26
N LEU A 155 1.39 13.01 10.89
CA LEU A 155 1.82 14.05 11.84
C LEU A 155 0.69 14.51 12.77
N GLN A 156 -0.55 14.50 12.28
CA GLN A 156 -1.72 14.91 13.06
C GLN A 156 -2.26 13.79 13.97
N LYS A 157 -2.14 12.53 13.55
CA LYS A 157 -2.67 11.38 14.28
C LYS A 157 -1.58 10.70 15.10
N ALA A 158 -1.86 10.43 16.37
CA ALA A 158 -1.02 9.57 17.20
C ALA A 158 -1.17 8.10 16.80
N ILE A 159 -0.63 7.73 15.62
CA ILE A 159 -0.68 6.34 15.14
C ILE A 159 0.23 5.50 16.04
N PRO A 160 -0.27 4.43 16.70
CA PRO A 160 0.53 3.55 17.52
C PRO A 160 1.34 2.63 16.60
N VAL A 161 2.49 3.13 16.15
CA VAL A 161 3.39 2.38 15.28
C VAL A 161 4.22 1.40 16.12
N PRO A 162 4.36 0.13 15.69
CA PRO A 162 5.34 -0.77 16.29
C PRO A 162 6.74 -0.16 16.23
N GLU A 163 7.59 -0.36 17.25
CA GLU A 163 8.97 0.13 17.23
C GLU A 163 9.68 -0.38 15.96
N CYS A 164 9.95 0.53 15.02
CA CYS A 164 10.69 0.20 13.82
C CYS A 164 12.18 0.15 14.18
N SER A 165 12.79 -1.03 14.12
CA SER A 165 14.20 -1.21 14.49
C SER A 165 15.18 -0.55 13.52
N GLU A 166 14.72 -0.10 12.34
CA GLU A 166 15.57 0.43 11.27
C GLU A 166 15.36 1.94 11.06
N HIS A 167 16.38 2.75 11.37
CA HIS A 167 16.35 4.21 11.24
C HIS A 167 15.99 4.75 9.84
N LYS A 168 16.28 4.00 8.77
CA LYS A 168 15.98 4.41 7.38
C LYS A 168 14.49 4.43 7.04
N CYS A 169 13.66 3.80 7.89
CA CYS A 169 12.22 3.71 7.74
C CYS A 169 11.48 4.75 8.60
N ASP A 170 12.22 5.62 9.30
CA ASP A 170 11.70 6.61 10.23
C ASP A 170 11.11 7.80 9.46
N ILE A 171 9.99 8.32 9.95
CA ILE A 171 9.38 9.56 9.46
C ILE A 171 10.36 10.74 9.52
N GLY A 172 11.31 10.72 10.47
CA GLY A 172 12.37 11.72 10.59
C GLY A 172 13.20 11.87 9.32
N VAL A 173 13.42 10.79 8.56
CA VAL A 173 14.12 10.86 7.27
C VAL A 173 13.34 11.70 6.27
N ILE A 174 12.02 11.48 6.18
CA ILE A 174 11.14 12.23 5.28
C ILE A 174 11.16 13.71 5.69
N LEU A 175 11.00 14.00 6.99
CA LEU A 175 10.98 15.37 7.49
C LEU A 175 12.31 16.10 7.27
N ASP A 176 13.45 15.42 7.44
CA ASP A 176 14.76 16.02 7.17
C ASP A 176 14.89 16.44 5.70
N VAL A 177 14.58 15.52 4.77
CA VAL A 177 14.58 15.82 3.33
C VAL A 177 13.60 16.95 3.00
N CYS A 178 12.34 16.86 3.45
CA CYS A 178 11.32 17.89 3.23
C CYS A 178 11.77 19.28 3.73
N SER A 179 12.49 19.34 4.85
CA SER A 179 12.97 20.60 5.41
C SER A 179 14.06 21.28 4.57
N GLN A 180 14.73 20.52 3.70
CA GLN A 180 15.85 20.97 2.86
C GLN A 180 15.44 21.22 1.40
N LEU A 181 14.25 20.78 0.98
CA LEU A 181 13.74 20.99 -0.38
C LEU A 181 13.50 22.47 -0.66
N GLN A 182 13.81 22.87 -1.89
CA GLN A 182 13.55 24.21 -2.43
C GLN A 182 12.41 24.22 -3.44
N ILE A 183 12.17 23.08 -4.12
CA ILE A 183 11.10 22.96 -5.11
C ILE A 183 10.29 21.70 -4.80
N VAL A 184 8.97 21.85 -4.70
CA VAL A 184 8.04 20.74 -4.48
C VAL A 184 7.02 20.77 -5.61
N ASN A 185 7.04 19.73 -6.44
CA ASN A 185 6.06 19.55 -7.50
C ASN A 185 5.00 18.57 -7.03
N VAL A 186 3.73 18.94 -7.11
CA VAL A 186 2.62 18.06 -6.75
C VAL A 186 2.02 17.47 -8.01
N LYS A 187 2.19 16.16 -8.20
CA LYS A 187 1.56 15.41 -9.29
C LYS A 187 0.17 14.96 -8.85
N ALA A 188 -0.81 15.30 -9.66
CA ALA A 188 -2.12 14.68 -9.55
C ALA A 188 -2.04 13.24 -10.10
N GLU A 189 -2.40 12.26 -9.27
CA GLU A 189 -2.72 10.91 -9.75
C GLU A 189 -4.21 10.83 -10.10
N GLY A 190 -4.59 9.91 -11.01
CA GLY A 190 -5.97 9.77 -11.47
C GLY A 190 -6.05 9.76 -13.00
N ARG A 191 -6.57 8.67 -13.57
CA ARG A 191 -6.80 8.57 -15.01
C ARG A 191 -8.02 9.42 -15.39
N SER A 192 -7.84 10.37 -16.29
CA SER A 192 -8.90 11.18 -16.92
C SER A 192 -9.63 12.15 -15.98
N ASN A 193 -10.11 13.27 -16.53
CA ASN A 193 -10.82 14.36 -15.85
C ASN A 193 -12.16 13.98 -15.19
N THR A 194 -12.46 12.68 -15.04
CA THR A 194 -13.75 12.14 -14.60
C THR A 194 -13.66 11.07 -13.52
N ASP A 195 -12.49 10.50 -13.25
CA ASP A 195 -12.31 9.47 -12.21
C ASP A 195 -11.50 10.07 -11.05
N THR A 196 -12.19 10.37 -9.94
CA THR A 196 -11.58 10.94 -8.74
C THR A 196 -11.05 9.87 -7.79
N LEU A 197 -11.35 8.59 -8.06
CA LEU A 197 -10.93 7.49 -7.21
C LEU A 197 -9.50 7.06 -7.54
N TYR A 198 -8.74 6.75 -6.50
CA TYR A 198 -7.40 6.26 -6.67
C TYR A 198 -7.38 4.78 -7.10
N GLU A 199 -6.97 4.53 -8.34
CA GLU A 199 -6.90 3.19 -8.93
C GLU A 199 -8.19 2.38 -8.70
N LYS A 200 -8.11 1.20 -8.08
CA LYS A 200 -9.27 0.38 -7.72
C LYS A 200 -9.54 0.44 -6.22
N SER A 201 -9.60 1.64 -5.67
CA SER A 201 -9.88 1.89 -4.25
C SER A 201 -11.06 2.83 -4.03
N SER A 202 -11.53 2.91 -2.79
CA SER A 202 -12.51 3.91 -2.36
C SER A 202 -11.90 5.26 -1.96
N ILE A 203 -10.59 5.44 -2.16
CA ILE A 203 -9.90 6.68 -1.80
C ILE A 203 -10.23 7.73 -2.85
N ASP A 204 -10.95 8.77 -2.42
CA ASP A 204 -11.33 9.91 -3.25
C ASP A 204 -10.26 11.00 -3.17
N LEU A 205 -9.51 11.17 -4.26
CA LEU A 205 -8.38 12.08 -4.34
C LEU A 205 -8.80 13.55 -4.16
N CYS A 206 -10.03 13.90 -4.54
CA CYS A 206 -10.56 15.25 -4.37
C CYS A 206 -10.88 15.61 -2.92
N LYS A 207 -10.98 14.62 -2.02
CA LYS A 207 -11.21 14.83 -0.59
C LYS A 207 -9.93 14.84 0.23
N LEU A 208 -8.77 14.59 -0.39
CA LEU A 208 -7.49 14.56 0.31
C LEU A 208 -6.98 15.98 0.53
N GLN A 209 -6.87 16.37 1.80
CA GLN A 209 -6.26 17.63 2.22
C GLN A 209 -4.89 17.37 2.82
N PHE A 210 -3.90 18.18 2.47
CA PHE A 210 -2.55 18.06 2.99
C PHE A 210 -2.01 19.41 3.44
N ASP A 211 -1.14 19.37 4.44
CA ASP A 211 -0.43 20.52 4.98
C ASP A 211 0.98 20.60 4.39
N LEU A 212 1.44 21.82 4.14
CA LEU A 212 2.76 22.14 3.63
C LEU A 212 3.71 22.62 4.73
N SER A 213 3.28 22.64 6.00
CA SER A 213 4.10 22.97 7.16
C SER A 213 5.41 22.17 7.31
N PRO A 214 5.56 20.92 6.80
CA PRO A 214 6.85 20.23 6.83
C PRO A 214 7.94 20.89 5.97
N PHE A 215 7.58 21.74 5.01
CA PHE A 215 8.52 22.36 4.07
C PHE A 215 8.85 23.80 4.50
N LYS A 216 10.13 24.09 4.74
CA LYS A 216 10.55 25.38 5.33
C LYS A 216 10.76 26.51 4.31
N VAL A 217 11.26 26.18 3.12
CA VAL A 217 11.73 27.17 2.12
C VAL A 217 11.31 26.79 0.70
N ALA A 218 10.35 25.88 0.56
CA ALA A 218 10.00 25.31 -0.73
C ALA A 218 9.04 26.20 -1.54
N PHE A 219 9.28 26.29 -2.85
CA PHE A 219 8.34 26.78 -3.83
C PHE A 219 7.46 25.63 -4.33
N PHE A 220 6.15 25.87 -4.42
CA PHE A 220 5.17 24.83 -4.73
C PHE A 220 4.59 24.99 -6.14
N LEU A 221 4.68 23.93 -6.93
CA LEU A 221 4.01 23.81 -8.22
C LEU A 221 2.82 22.84 -8.06
N ILE A 222 1.64 23.40 -7.78
CA ILE A 222 0.40 22.66 -7.55
C ILE A 222 -0.55 22.85 -8.74
N PRO A 223 -1.09 21.78 -9.34
CA PRO A 223 -2.13 21.87 -10.36
C PRO A 223 -3.36 22.64 -9.85
N GLN A 224 -3.90 23.55 -10.65
CA GLN A 224 -4.98 24.47 -10.24
C GLN A 224 -6.23 23.80 -9.65
N PHE A 225 -6.53 22.55 -10.04
CA PHE A 225 -7.70 21.80 -9.55
C PHE A 225 -7.47 21.10 -8.20
N LEU A 226 -6.25 21.13 -7.65
CA LEU A 226 -5.94 20.68 -6.29
C LEU A 226 -5.92 21.84 -5.28
N VAL A 227 -6.16 23.07 -5.74
CA VAL A 227 -6.11 24.28 -4.90
C VAL A 227 -7.49 24.50 -4.25
N HIS A 228 -7.75 23.78 -3.18
CA HIS A 228 -8.80 24.12 -2.21
C HIS A 228 -8.11 24.45 -0.89
N PHE A 229 -7.63 25.69 -0.76
CA PHE A 229 -7.22 26.27 0.52
C PHE A 229 -8.44 26.62 1.36
#